data_AF-A0A8T4U734-F1
#
_entry.id   AF-A0A8T4U734-F1
#
_cell.length_a   1.000
_cell.length_b   1.000
_cell.length_c   1.000
_cell.angle_alpha   90.00
_cell.angle_beta   90.00
_cell.angle_gamma   90.00
#
_symmetry.space_group_name_H-M   'P 1'
#
loop_
_entity.id
_entity.type
_entity.pdbx_description
1 polymer ?
#
loop_
_entity_poly.entity_id
_entity_poly.type
_entity_poly.pdbx_seq_one_letter_code
_entity_poly.pdbx_strand_id
1 'polypeptide(L)'
;MLWIDDMKPKEEKRDVFSKLVQNYRLSQDDEEKRDLLFRISNLGDSRSLIFLIKRYQEENYETKKKILYALINLGDPRSLDFLRGISNKNFLKKLASDAINFSLNNIDYEYEFCERKGLYLASKNKEGYIIRTYDDVLSIEKHLIEDLTYRQLKPQTYVVVGTDFILGGELNEHVEVASGRRVKAAGEAGFIYEEGKWQISSLNNRSYGYLPAKATEVHTINALNRIGIPNPGRFTEVFPRDGYTQKYFSDLDENY
;
A
#
# COMPACT_ATOMS: atom_id res chain seq x y z
N MET A 1 -14.80 38.37 -19.09
CA MET A 1 -15.67 37.22 -18.74
C MET A 1 -15.84 36.36 -19.98
N LEU A 2 -15.12 35.25 -20.02
CA LEU A 2 -15.35 34.08 -20.87
C LEU A 2 -15.02 32.89 -19.95
N TRP A 3 -16.03 32.09 -19.66
CA TRP A 3 -15.92 30.82 -18.94
C TRP A 3 -15.63 29.69 -19.93
N ILE A 4 -15.18 28.55 -19.38
CA ILE A 4 -15.14 27.17 -19.91
C ILE A 4 -13.70 26.61 -20.04
N ASP A 5 -13.31 25.83 -19.03
CA ASP A 5 -12.90 24.41 -19.13
C ASP A 5 -12.02 23.92 -20.29
N ASP A 6 -10.82 24.50 -20.48
CA ASP A 6 -9.71 23.81 -21.17
C ASP A 6 -8.62 23.35 -20.19
N MET A 7 -9.04 22.82 -19.04
CA MET A 7 -8.14 22.00 -18.21
C MET A 7 -7.80 20.73 -19.00
N LYS A 8 -6.58 20.69 -19.58
CA LYS A 8 -5.88 19.41 -19.74
C LYS A 8 -6.07 18.63 -18.43
N PRO A 9 -6.50 17.35 -18.45
CA PRO A 9 -6.57 16.57 -17.23
C PRO A 9 -5.21 16.71 -16.54
N LYS A 10 -5.17 17.22 -15.30
CA LYS A 10 -3.94 17.22 -14.50
C LYS A 10 -3.41 15.80 -14.57
N GLU A 11 -2.25 15.63 -15.19
CA GLU A 11 -1.68 14.31 -15.45
C GLU A 11 -1.67 13.51 -14.15
N GLU A 12 -2.29 12.32 -14.15
CA GLU A 12 -2.34 11.51 -12.93
C GLU A 12 -0.92 11.16 -12.52
N LYS A 13 -0.62 11.18 -11.21
CA LYS A 13 0.71 10.81 -10.68
C LYS A 13 1.23 9.51 -11.30
N ARG A 14 0.33 8.57 -11.57
CA ARG A 14 0.61 7.32 -12.26
C ARG A 14 1.26 7.44 -13.61
N ASP A 15 0.76 8.35 -14.43
CA ASP A 15 1.27 8.56 -15.77
C ASP A 15 2.63 9.29 -15.72
N VAL A 16 2.76 10.24 -14.78
CA VAL A 16 4.04 10.90 -14.49
C VAL A 16 5.10 9.89 -14.04
N PHE A 17 4.76 8.97 -13.13
CA PHE A 17 5.65 7.92 -12.65
C PHE A 17 6.19 7.06 -13.80
N SER A 18 5.29 6.54 -14.65
CA SER A 18 5.67 5.73 -15.82
C SER A 18 6.64 6.47 -16.75
N LYS A 19 6.37 7.74 -17.05
CA LYS A 19 7.26 8.55 -17.90
C LYS A 19 8.64 8.75 -17.27
N LEU A 20 8.70 9.03 -15.96
CA LEU A 20 9.97 9.19 -15.26
C LEU A 20 10.80 7.90 -15.27
N VAL A 21 10.16 6.76 -15.04
CA VAL A 21 10.82 5.43 -15.09
C VAL A 21 11.32 5.13 -16.50
N GLN A 22 10.52 5.39 -17.53
CA GLN A 22 10.93 5.22 -18.92
C GLN A 22 12.14 6.09 -19.27
N ASN A 23 12.12 7.37 -18.89
CA ASN A 23 13.25 8.28 -19.12
C ASN A 23 14.51 7.80 -18.37
N TYR A 24 14.37 7.29 -17.14
CA TYR A 24 15.51 6.75 -16.38
C TYR A 24 16.16 5.57 -17.10
N ARG A 25 15.34 4.68 -17.68
CA ARG A 25 15.82 3.49 -18.41
C ARG A 25 16.54 3.85 -19.71
N LEU A 26 16.07 4.89 -20.40
CA LEU A 26 16.64 5.32 -21.68
C LEU A 26 17.90 6.17 -21.52
N SER A 27 17.99 6.93 -20.42
CA SER A 27 19.13 7.81 -20.16
C SER A 27 20.43 7.03 -20.06
N GLN A 28 21.48 7.57 -20.69
CA GLN A 28 22.86 7.11 -20.57
C GLN A 28 23.70 8.06 -19.69
N ASP A 29 23.10 9.17 -19.25
CA ASP A 29 23.77 10.17 -18.44
C ASP A 29 23.51 9.92 -16.94
N ASP A 30 24.59 9.80 -16.18
CA ASP A 30 24.53 9.55 -14.75
C ASP A 30 23.94 10.76 -13.99
N GLU A 31 24.13 11.98 -14.48
CA GLU A 31 23.56 13.17 -13.84
C GLU A 31 22.04 13.23 -14.04
N GLU A 32 21.57 13.04 -15.26
CA GLU A 32 20.14 12.93 -15.57
C GLU A 32 19.46 11.79 -14.79
N LYS A 33 20.07 10.61 -14.70
CA LYS A 33 19.56 9.50 -13.88
C LYS A 33 19.37 9.90 -12.42
N ARG A 34 20.29 10.68 -11.86
CA ARG A 34 20.20 11.17 -10.47
C ARG A 34 19.05 12.17 -10.29
N ASP A 35 18.83 13.07 -11.24
CA ASP A 35 17.67 13.98 -11.22
C ASP A 35 16.35 13.19 -11.30
N LEU A 36 16.28 12.20 -12.20
CA LEU A 36 15.10 11.36 -12.35
C LEU A 36 14.78 10.57 -11.08
N LEU A 37 15.78 10.02 -10.38
CA LEU A 37 15.58 9.35 -9.08
C LEU A 37 15.00 10.31 -8.04
N PHE A 38 15.48 11.55 -7.99
CA PHE A 38 14.95 12.57 -7.10
C PHE A 38 13.49 12.90 -7.43
N ARG A 39 13.16 13.10 -8.71
CA ARG A 39 11.80 13.37 -9.17
C ARG A 39 10.83 12.21 -8.90
N ILE A 40 11.28 10.97 -9.13
CA ILE A 40 10.52 9.76 -8.79
C ILE A 40 10.18 9.75 -7.30
N SER A 41 11.16 10.03 -6.43
CA SER A 41 10.93 10.05 -4.97
C SER A 41 9.93 11.13 -4.52
N ASN A 42 10.03 12.34 -5.08
CA ASN A 42 9.18 13.47 -4.68
C ASN A 42 7.76 13.41 -5.26
N LEU A 43 7.51 12.53 -6.23
CA LEU A 43 6.17 12.29 -6.73
C LEU A 43 5.23 11.74 -5.63
N GLY A 44 5.82 11.08 -4.63
CA GLY A 44 5.09 10.45 -3.52
C GLY A 44 4.18 9.31 -4.00
N ASP A 45 4.53 8.70 -5.13
CA ASP A 45 3.82 7.56 -5.70
C ASP A 45 4.30 6.28 -5.02
N SER A 46 3.37 5.46 -4.52
CA SER A 46 3.71 4.22 -3.81
C SER A 46 4.51 3.22 -4.66
N ARG A 47 4.53 3.33 -6.00
CA ARG A 47 5.38 2.46 -6.84
C ARG A 47 6.86 2.84 -6.79
N SER A 48 7.17 4.06 -6.36
CA SER A 48 8.54 4.57 -6.27
C SER A 48 9.42 3.73 -5.37
N LEU A 49 8.88 3.22 -4.26
CA LEU A 49 9.63 2.37 -3.35
C LEU A 49 10.20 1.13 -4.06
N ILE A 50 9.34 0.43 -4.79
CA ILE A 50 9.67 -0.84 -5.44
C ILE A 50 10.77 -0.61 -6.48
N PHE A 51 10.61 0.44 -7.29
CA PHE A 51 11.61 0.87 -8.26
C PHE A 51 12.96 1.18 -7.58
N LEU A 52 12.95 1.99 -6.53
CA LEU A 52 14.16 2.42 -5.81
C LEU A 52 14.90 1.24 -5.15
N ILE A 53 14.20 0.33 -4.48
CA ILE A 53 14.79 -0.85 -3.84
C ILE A 53 15.49 -1.75 -4.87
N LYS A 54 14.84 -1.99 -6.01
CA LYS A 54 15.39 -2.84 -7.07
C LYS A 54 16.69 -2.25 -7.63
N ARG A 55 16.68 -0.95 -7.94
CA ARG A 55 17.88 -0.23 -8.43
C ARG A 55 19.01 -0.21 -7.42
N TYR A 56 18.72 -0.15 -6.12
CA TYR A 56 19.78 -0.17 -5.11
C TYR A 56 20.72 -1.36 -5.25
N GLN A 57 20.23 -2.54 -5.65
CA GLN A 57 21.07 -3.73 -5.75
C GLN A 57 22.03 -3.70 -6.96
N GLU A 58 21.65 -3.00 -8.03
CA GLU A 58 22.33 -3.00 -9.32
C GLU A 58 23.33 -1.84 -9.47
N GLU A 59 23.23 -0.84 -8.61
CA GLU A 59 23.85 0.47 -8.83
C GLU A 59 25.14 0.70 -8.01
N ASN A 60 25.95 1.65 -8.48
CA ASN A 60 27.21 2.05 -7.85
C ASN A 60 26.99 2.81 -6.52
N TYR A 61 28.08 3.10 -5.79
CA TYR A 61 28.04 3.72 -4.46
C TYR A 61 27.33 5.10 -4.43
N GLU A 62 27.58 5.97 -5.40
CA GLU A 62 26.97 7.31 -5.43
C GLU A 62 25.47 7.24 -5.72
N THR A 63 25.05 6.36 -6.63
CA THR A 63 23.64 6.12 -6.90
C THR A 63 22.93 5.49 -5.70
N LYS A 64 23.57 4.53 -5.01
CA LYS A 64 23.05 3.96 -3.75
C LYS A 64 22.80 5.04 -2.70
N LYS A 65 23.72 5.98 -2.53
CA LYS A 65 23.56 7.14 -1.63
C LYS A 65 22.32 7.97 -2.00
N LYS A 66 22.11 8.24 -3.29
CA LYS A 66 20.93 9.00 -3.77
C LYS A 66 19.63 8.24 -3.56
N ILE A 67 19.63 6.93 -3.78
CA ILE A 67 18.46 6.08 -3.50
C ILE A 67 18.09 6.15 -2.01
N LEU A 68 19.06 6.15 -1.10
CA LEU A 68 18.75 6.30 0.33
C LEU A 68 18.14 7.67 0.66
N TYR A 69 18.63 8.77 0.06
CA TYR A 69 17.97 10.07 0.20
C TYR A 69 16.55 10.08 -0.37
N ALA A 70 16.34 9.43 -1.51
CA ALA A 70 15.01 9.27 -2.09
C ALA A 70 14.08 8.48 -1.17
N LEU A 71 14.56 7.43 -0.50
CA LEU A 71 13.76 6.66 0.47
C LEU A 71 13.44 7.48 1.73
N ILE A 72 14.36 8.34 2.20
CA ILE A 72 14.07 9.30 3.27
C ILE A 72 12.90 10.20 2.85
N ASN A 73 12.98 10.82 1.68
CA ASN A 73 11.94 11.73 1.19
C ASN A 73 10.58 11.04 0.99
N LEU A 74 10.61 9.81 0.48
CA LEU A 74 9.39 9.03 0.26
C LEU A 74 8.71 8.67 1.59
N GLY A 75 9.49 8.38 2.63
CA GLY A 75 9.00 8.08 3.97
C GLY A 75 8.04 6.91 4.04
N ASP A 76 8.17 5.96 3.11
CA ASP A 76 7.30 4.82 2.99
C ASP A 76 7.64 3.75 4.03
N PRO A 77 6.73 3.38 4.94
CA PRO A 77 6.98 2.39 5.99
C PRO A 77 7.36 0.99 5.47
N ARG A 78 7.07 0.67 4.21
CA ARG A 78 7.44 -0.62 3.58
C ARG A 78 8.96 -0.74 3.36
N SER A 79 9.69 0.38 3.37
CA SER A 79 11.16 0.41 3.23
C SER A 79 11.91 -0.16 4.44
N LEU A 80 11.26 -0.30 5.60
CA LEU A 80 11.92 -0.58 6.87
C LEU A 80 12.77 -1.86 6.87
N ASP A 81 12.24 -2.96 6.33
CA ASP A 81 12.96 -4.24 6.32
C ASP A 81 14.17 -4.19 5.39
N PHE A 82 14.02 -3.56 4.23
CA PHE A 82 15.13 -3.30 3.31
C PHE A 82 16.23 -2.46 3.96
N LEU A 83 15.85 -1.33 4.59
CA LEU A 83 16.80 -0.41 5.22
C LEU A 83 17.56 -1.05 6.38
N ARG A 84 16.89 -1.89 7.19
CA ARG A 84 17.51 -2.66 8.28
C ARG A 84 18.53 -3.67 7.76
N GLY A 85 18.32 -4.21 6.56
CA GLY A 85 19.23 -5.12 5.88
C GLY A 85 20.54 -4.46 5.40
N ILE A 86 20.63 -3.12 5.38
CA ILE A 86 21.83 -2.40 4.95
C ILE A 86 22.90 -2.47 6.04
N SER A 87 23.64 -3.57 6.04
CA SER A 87 24.72 -3.84 7.00
C SER A 87 26.09 -3.46 6.44
N ASN A 88 26.46 -2.18 6.53
CA ASN A 88 27.84 -1.74 6.31
C ASN A 88 28.29 -0.75 7.38
N LYS A 89 29.53 -0.84 7.87
CA LYS A 89 30.12 0.17 8.76
C LYS A 89 30.59 1.39 7.95
N ASN A 90 29.66 2.07 7.26
CA ASN A 90 29.98 3.22 6.42
C ASN A 90 28.83 4.25 6.39
N PHE A 91 29.02 5.34 5.63
CA PHE A 91 28.06 6.44 5.50
C PHE A 91 26.66 5.99 5.05
N LEU A 92 26.54 4.94 4.24
CA LEU A 92 25.24 4.41 3.80
C LEU A 92 24.41 3.89 4.97
N LYS A 93 25.03 3.31 6.01
CA LYS A 93 24.29 2.88 7.21
C LYS A 93 23.75 4.05 8.02
N LYS A 94 24.45 5.19 8.05
CA LYS A 94 23.92 6.41 8.67
C LYS A 94 22.67 6.86 7.93
N LEU A 95 22.73 6.97 6.60
CA LEU A 95 21.57 7.34 5.79
C LEU A 95 20.41 6.34 5.91
N ALA A 96 20.71 5.05 5.96
CA ALA A 96 19.67 4.04 6.18
C ALA A 96 19.00 4.20 7.54
N SER A 97 19.76 4.56 8.59
CA SER A 97 19.22 4.85 9.92
C SER A 97 18.33 6.09 9.92
N ASP A 98 18.73 7.14 9.21
CA ASP A 98 17.93 8.36 9.04
C ASP A 98 16.61 8.04 8.31
N ALA A 99 16.66 7.21 7.26
CA ALA A 99 15.49 6.72 6.53
C ALA A 99 14.55 5.90 7.41
N ILE A 100 15.10 4.99 8.24
CA ILE A 100 14.31 4.21 9.20
C ILE A 100 13.56 5.14 10.16
N ASN A 101 14.25 6.13 10.73
CA ASN A 101 13.64 7.07 11.67
C ASN A 101 12.51 7.87 11.01
N PHE A 102 12.70 8.33 9.78
CA PHE A 102 11.66 9.06 9.06
C PHE A 102 10.44 8.18 8.75
N SER A 103 10.67 6.99 8.19
CA SER A 103 9.59 6.05 7.84
C SER A 103 8.82 5.52 9.06
N LEU A 104 9.48 5.34 10.21
CA LEU A 104 8.80 4.96 11.47
C LEU A 104 7.87 6.06 11.99
N ASN A 105 8.23 7.33 11.77
CA ASN A 105 7.44 8.46 12.23
C ASN A 105 6.33 8.87 11.24
N ASN A 106 6.37 8.37 10.00
CA ASN A 106 5.34 8.63 8.99
C ASN A 106 4.15 7.67 9.12
N ILE A 107 3.52 7.68 10.30
CA ILE A 107 2.44 6.74 10.63
C ILE A 107 1.22 6.95 9.74
N ASP A 108 0.96 8.18 9.28
CA ASP A 108 -0.19 8.54 8.44
C ASP A 108 0.05 8.36 6.93
N TYR A 109 1.07 7.60 6.54
CA TYR A 109 1.33 7.29 5.14
C TYR A 109 0.12 6.62 4.48
N GLU A 110 -0.30 7.14 3.33
CA GLU A 110 -1.36 6.58 2.51
C GLU A 110 -0.79 5.85 1.29
N TYR A 111 -1.32 4.68 1.02
CA TYR A 111 -0.89 3.81 -0.08
C TYR A 111 -1.74 4.06 -1.33
N GLU A 112 -1.05 4.23 -2.46
CA GLU A 112 -1.65 4.26 -3.79
C GLU A 112 -1.63 2.85 -4.41
N PHE A 113 -2.61 2.55 -5.26
CA PHE A 113 -2.69 1.27 -5.95
C PHE A 113 -1.51 1.11 -6.93
N CYS A 114 -0.72 0.07 -6.70
CA CYS A 114 0.56 -0.19 -7.36
C CYS A 114 0.47 -1.16 -8.54
N GLU A 115 -0.70 -1.70 -8.85
CA GLU A 115 -0.90 -2.70 -9.90
C GLU A 115 -1.44 -2.07 -11.20
N ARG A 116 -1.75 -2.87 -12.23
CA ARG A 116 -2.09 -2.42 -13.59
C ARG A 116 -3.14 -1.29 -13.67
N LYS A 117 -2.92 -0.31 -14.56
CA LYS A 117 -3.81 0.86 -14.78
C LYS A 117 -5.25 0.46 -15.12
N GLY A 118 -5.43 -0.63 -15.88
CA GLY A 118 -6.76 -1.14 -16.24
C GLY A 118 -7.60 -1.52 -15.02
N LEU A 119 -7.01 -2.19 -14.02
CA LEU A 119 -7.70 -2.55 -12.78
C LEU A 119 -8.06 -1.31 -11.97
N TYR A 120 -7.14 -0.35 -11.88
CA TYR A 120 -7.40 0.94 -11.23
C TYR A 120 -8.59 1.67 -11.87
N LEU A 121 -8.64 1.78 -13.20
CA LEU A 121 -9.75 2.45 -13.89
C LEU A 121 -11.08 1.70 -13.72
N ALA A 122 -11.06 0.36 -13.82
CA ALA A 122 -12.24 -0.47 -13.62
C ALA A 122 -12.82 -0.38 -12.19
N SER A 123 -11.99 -0.06 -11.20
CA SER A 123 -12.40 0.06 -9.80
C SER A 123 -13.23 1.30 -9.48
N LYS A 124 -13.15 2.37 -10.29
CA LYS A 124 -13.69 3.71 -9.93
C LYS A 124 -15.21 3.75 -9.71
N ASN A 125 -15.94 2.79 -10.25
CA ASN A 125 -17.40 2.70 -10.12
C ASN A 125 -17.85 1.56 -9.19
N LYS A 126 -16.92 0.97 -8.43
CA LYS A 126 -17.18 -0.06 -7.42
C LYS A 126 -16.90 0.54 -6.05
N GLU A 127 -17.64 0.11 -5.03
CA GLU A 127 -17.43 0.55 -3.66
C GLU A 127 -17.82 -0.57 -2.70
N GLY A 128 -17.00 -0.78 -1.67
CA GLY A 128 -17.34 -1.70 -0.59
C GLY A 128 -18.34 -1.10 0.41
N TYR A 129 -18.66 -1.88 1.42
CA TYR A 129 -19.56 -1.51 2.50
C TYR A 129 -18.80 -0.73 3.57
N ILE A 130 -19.11 0.56 3.72
CA ILE A 130 -18.56 1.38 4.80
C ILE A 130 -19.22 0.95 6.11
N ILE A 131 -18.42 0.45 7.05
CA ILE A 131 -18.88 -0.01 8.36
C ILE A 131 -18.59 1.09 9.38
N ARG A 132 -19.63 1.71 9.92
CA ARG A 132 -19.53 2.81 10.90
C ARG A 132 -19.83 2.33 12.31
N THR A 133 -20.67 1.32 12.43
CA THR A 133 -21.11 0.71 13.69
C THR A 133 -21.12 -0.81 13.58
N TYR A 134 -21.21 -1.50 14.71
CA TYR A 134 -21.38 -2.95 14.73
C TYR A 134 -22.60 -3.41 13.92
N ASP A 135 -23.72 -2.67 13.98
CA ASP A 135 -24.96 -3.05 13.28
C ASP A 135 -24.80 -3.05 11.74
N ASP A 136 -23.87 -2.25 11.20
CA ASP A 136 -23.57 -2.27 9.77
C ASP A 136 -22.99 -3.63 9.32
N VAL A 137 -22.37 -4.40 10.21
CA VAL A 137 -21.90 -5.77 9.92
C VAL A 137 -23.07 -6.69 9.58
N LEU A 138 -24.24 -6.48 10.21
CA LEU A 138 -25.44 -7.28 9.94
C LEU A 138 -25.95 -7.05 8.52
N SER A 139 -25.69 -5.89 7.92
CA SER A 139 -26.09 -5.60 6.53
C SER A 139 -25.37 -6.45 5.49
N ILE A 140 -24.20 -7.00 5.84
CA ILE A 140 -23.40 -7.87 4.99
C ILE A 140 -23.38 -9.34 5.46
N GLU A 141 -24.20 -9.68 6.47
CA GLU A 141 -24.19 -10.99 7.12
C GLU A 141 -24.32 -12.15 6.13
N LYS A 142 -25.14 -12.00 5.07
CA LYS A 142 -25.29 -13.02 4.02
C LYS A 142 -23.93 -13.41 3.41
N HIS A 143 -23.04 -12.44 3.19
CA HIS A 143 -21.71 -12.67 2.62
C HIS A 143 -20.80 -13.37 3.61
N LEU A 144 -20.88 -13.01 4.90
CA LEU A 144 -20.11 -13.65 5.96
C LEU A 144 -20.52 -15.11 6.14
N ILE A 145 -21.82 -15.40 6.10
CA ILE A 145 -22.34 -16.78 6.16
C ILE A 145 -21.87 -17.57 4.95
N GLU A 146 -22.03 -17.04 3.74
CA GLU A 146 -21.56 -17.68 2.51
C GLU A 146 -20.07 -18.03 2.60
N ASP A 147 -19.24 -17.08 3.05
CA ASP A 147 -17.80 -17.26 3.23
C ASP A 147 -17.44 -18.39 4.22
N LEU A 148 -18.23 -18.56 5.30
CA LEU A 148 -18.07 -19.68 6.25
C LEU A 148 -18.42 -21.04 5.63
N THR A 149 -19.26 -21.09 4.60
CA THR A 149 -19.65 -22.36 3.94
C THR A 149 -18.61 -22.86 2.94
N TYR A 150 -17.61 -22.05 2.59
CA TYR A 150 -16.52 -22.51 1.72
C TYR A 150 -15.66 -23.56 2.44
N ARG A 151 -15.22 -24.58 1.68
CA ARG A 151 -14.34 -25.65 2.20
C ARG A 151 -13.08 -25.08 2.88
N GLN A 152 -12.60 -23.94 2.41
CA GLN A 152 -11.61 -23.12 3.09
C GLN A 152 -12.30 -21.80 3.43
N LEU A 153 -12.22 -21.39 4.71
CA LEU A 153 -12.78 -20.11 5.15
C LEU A 153 -12.32 -19.00 4.22
N LYS A 154 -13.26 -18.35 3.55
CA LYS A 154 -12.99 -17.24 2.65
C LYS A 154 -12.96 -15.95 3.49
N PRO A 155 -11.82 -15.27 3.63
CA PRO A 155 -11.79 -14.03 4.38
C PRO A 155 -12.43 -12.90 3.57
N GLN A 156 -12.93 -11.88 4.27
CA GLN A 156 -13.42 -10.65 3.67
C GLN A 156 -12.26 -9.70 3.35
N THR A 157 -12.25 -9.17 2.13
CA THR A 157 -11.37 -8.07 1.75
C THR A 157 -11.75 -6.82 2.52
N TYR A 158 -10.77 -6.16 3.14
CA TYR A 158 -11.01 -4.87 3.82
C TYR A 158 -10.02 -3.81 3.38
N VAL A 159 -10.44 -2.55 3.48
CA VAL A 159 -9.57 -1.37 3.39
C VAL A 159 -9.91 -0.36 4.46
N VAL A 160 -8.94 0.47 4.81
CA VAL A 160 -9.14 1.66 5.65
C VAL A 160 -8.87 2.89 4.80
N VAL A 161 -9.89 3.71 4.55
CA VAL A 161 -9.78 4.98 3.81
C VAL A 161 -10.00 6.13 4.79
N GLY A 162 -8.98 6.96 4.99
CA GLY A 162 -8.98 7.94 6.06
C GLY A 162 -9.13 7.26 7.42
N THR A 163 -10.33 7.29 8.00
CA THR A 163 -10.64 6.55 9.23
C THR A 163 -11.66 5.44 9.03
N ASP A 164 -12.33 5.39 7.86
CA ASP A 164 -13.43 4.48 7.58
C ASP A 164 -12.93 3.06 7.31
N PHE A 165 -13.54 2.08 7.98
CA PHE A 165 -13.31 0.67 7.70
C PHE A 165 -14.33 0.21 6.66
N ILE A 166 -13.86 -0.37 5.57
CA ILE A 166 -14.70 -0.75 4.43
C ILE A 166 -14.50 -2.24 4.16
N LEU A 167 -15.59 -3.00 4.10
CA LEU A 167 -15.60 -4.43 3.78
C LEU A 167 -16.06 -4.69 2.34
N GLY A 168 -15.52 -5.73 1.71
CA GLY A 168 -15.79 -6.02 0.31
C GLY A 168 -17.16 -6.62 0.01
N GLY A 169 -17.69 -7.44 0.91
CA GLY A 169 -18.87 -8.27 0.62
C GLY A 169 -18.58 -9.22 -0.54
N GLU A 170 -19.12 -8.92 -1.72
CA GLU A 170 -18.84 -9.66 -2.96
C GLU A 170 -17.53 -9.22 -3.63
N LEU A 171 -17.04 -8.01 -3.34
CA LEU A 171 -15.81 -7.47 -3.92
C LEU A 171 -14.58 -8.08 -3.25
N ASN A 172 -13.77 -8.79 -4.03
CA ASN A 172 -12.56 -9.45 -3.51
C ASN A 172 -11.28 -8.64 -3.74
N GLU A 173 -11.30 -7.67 -4.67
CA GLU A 173 -10.14 -6.84 -5.01
C GLU A 173 -10.09 -5.56 -4.15
N HIS A 174 -9.01 -5.34 -3.40
CA HIS A 174 -8.88 -4.17 -2.50
C HIS A 174 -9.11 -2.83 -3.21
N VAL A 175 -8.66 -2.72 -4.46
CA VAL A 175 -8.82 -1.49 -5.25
C VAL A 175 -10.28 -1.21 -5.56
N GLU A 176 -11.09 -2.24 -5.73
CA GLU A 176 -12.53 -2.13 -5.95
C GLU A 176 -13.24 -1.76 -4.65
N VAL A 177 -12.87 -2.39 -3.53
CA VAL A 177 -13.39 -2.02 -2.20
C VAL A 177 -13.08 -0.54 -1.89
N ALA A 178 -11.90 -0.07 -2.28
CA ALA A 178 -11.46 1.32 -2.07
C ALA A 178 -11.97 2.30 -3.14
N SER A 179 -12.65 1.86 -4.19
CA SER A 179 -12.99 2.70 -5.36
C SER A 179 -11.78 3.39 -5.99
N GLY A 180 -10.62 2.73 -5.95
CA GLY A 180 -9.33 3.29 -6.37
C GLY A 180 -8.84 4.48 -5.56
N ARG A 181 -9.38 4.72 -4.35
CA ARG A 181 -8.88 5.75 -3.42
C ARG A 181 -7.56 5.31 -2.78
N ARG A 182 -6.83 6.25 -2.19
CA ARG A 182 -5.70 5.90 -1.32
C ARG A 182 -6.21 5.28 -0.03
N VAL A 183 -5.41 4.40 0.56
CA VAL A 183 -5.79 3.67 1.78
C VAL A 183 -4.72 3.87 2.84
N LYS A 184 -5.12 3.92 4.12
CA LYS A 184 -4.20 3.81 5.26
C LYS A 184 -3.86 2.36 5.61
N ALA A 185 -4.73 1.43 5.26
CA ALA A 185 -4.54 -0.01 5.41
C ALA A 185 -5.37 -0.78 4.39
N ALA A 186 -4.95 -2.00 4.08
CA ALA A 186 -5.68 -2.94 3.24
C ALA A 186 -5.28 -4.37 3.62
N GLY A 187 -6.21 -5.31 3.56
CA GLY A 187 -5.93 -6.65 4.03
C GLY A 187 -7.12 -7.59 3.92
N GLU A 188 -7.04 -8.70 4.65
CA GLU A 188 -8.08 -9.72 4.74
C GLU A 188 -8.50 -9.88 6.22
N ALA A 189 -9.81 -10.04 6.44
CA ALA A 189 -10.41 -10.26 7.76
C ALA A 189 -11.29 -11.51 7.74
N GLY A 190 -10.95 -12.52 8.54
CA GLY A 190 -11.78 -13.71 8.74
C GLY A 190 -12.80 -13.50 9.84
N PHE A 191 -14.08 -13.62 9.49
CA PHE A 191 -15.18 -13.51 10.44
C PHE A 191 -15.61 -14.87 10.96
N ILE A 192 -16.05 -14.91 12.22
CA ILE A 192 -16.74 -16.05 12.84
C ILE A 192 -17.95 -15.54 13.61
N TYR A 193 -18.94 -16.40 13.80
CA TYR A 193 -20.13 -16.11 14.61
C TYR A 193 -20.07 -16.95 15.89
N GLU A 194 -19.84 -16.31 17.03
CA GLU A 194 -19.79 -16.97 18.34
C GLU A 194 -20.50 -16.10 19.38
N GLU A 195 -21.09 -16.73 20.40
CA GLU A 195 -21.80 -16.03 21.48
C GLU A 195 -22.89 -15.05 21.00
N GLY A 196 -23.52 -15.35 19.85
CA GLY A 196 -24.58 -14.52 19.27
C GLY A 196 -24.10 -13.25 18.57
N LYS A 197 -22.79 -13.12 18.28
CA LYS A 197 -22.21 -11.96 17.63
C LYS A 197 -21.16 -12.34 16.58
N TRP A 198 -21.05 -11.51 15.55
CA TRP A 198 -19.96 -11.57 14.59
C TRP A 198 -18.69 -10.97 15.20
N GLN A 199 -17.57 -11.64 14.97
CA GLN A 199 -16.26 -11.19 15.42
C GLN A 199 -15.18 -11.52 14.39
N ILE A 200 -14.10 -10.75 14.42
CA ILE A 200 -12.93 -11.01 13.59
C ILE A 200 -12.02 -11.99 14.33
N SER A 201 -11.81 -13.15 13.71
CA SER A 201 -10.94 -14.23 14.21
C SER A 201 -9.53 -14.16 13.63
N SER A 202 -9.40 -13.68 12.39
CA SER A 202 -8.12 -13.50 11.71
C SER A 202 -8.08 -12.15 11.01
N LEU A 203 -6.92 -11.51 11.03
CA LEU A 203 -6.71 -10.18 10.46
C LEU A 203 -5.28 -10.07 9.96
N ASN A 204 -5.09 -9.61 8.73
CA ASN A 204 -3.76 -9.46 8.13
C ASN A 204 -3.70 -8.23 7.21
N ASN A 205 -2.51 -7.88 6.73
CA ASN A 205 -2.29 -6.78 5.77
C ASN A 205 -2.00 -7.28 4.34
N ARG A 206 -2.53 -8.44 3.96
CA ARG A 206 -2.33 -8.99 2.61
C ARG A 206 -3.15 -8.19 1.60
N SER A 207 -2.47 -7.43 0.75
CA SER A 207 -3.08 -6.79 -0.41
C SER A 207 -2.09 -6.75 -1.57
N TYR A 208 -2.41 -7.43 -2.67
CA TYR A 208 -1.58 -7.44 -3.88
C TYR A 208 -1.54 -6.06 -4.59
N GLY A 209 -2.60 -5.26 -4.43
CA GLY A 209 -2.71 -3.94 -5.07
C GLY A 209 -2.06 -2.79 -4.30
N TYR A 210 -2.25 -2.72 -2.99
CA TYR A 210 -1.75 -1.60 -2.16
C TYR A 210 -0.50 -1.94 -1.38
N LEU A 211 -0.29 -3.23 -1.06
CA LEU A 211 0.89 -3.76 -0.41
C LEU A 211 1.26 -3.06 0.91
N PRO A 212 0.30 -2.72 1.81
CA PRO A 212 0.55 -1.87 2.97
C PRO A 212 1.54 -2.49 3.96
N ALA A 213 2.33 -1.67 4.66
CA ALA A 213 3.29 -2.15 5.66
C ALA A 213 2.61 -2.71 6.91
N LYS A 214 3.34 -3.49 7.71
CA LYS A 214 2.93 -3.91 9.06
C LYS A 214 2.47 -2.75 9.94
N ALA A 215 3.12 -1.58 9.82
CA ALA A 215 2.80 -0.38 10.60
C ALA A 215 1.34 0.07 10.48
N THR A 216 0.63 -0.35 9.41
CA THR A 216 -0.80 -0.07 9.19
C THR A 216 -1.75 -0.79 10.16
N GLU A 217 -1.24 -1.72 10.98
CA GLU A 217 -2.00 -2.37 12.05
C GLU A 217 -2.70 -1.35 12.93
N VAL A 218 -2.02 -0.26 13.29
CA VAL A 218 -2.57 0.81 14.13
C VAL A 218 -3.86 1.40 13.54
N HIS A 219 -3.91 1.65 12.23
CA HIS A 219 -5.08 2.22 11.56
C HIS A 219 -6.22 1.21 11.50
N THR A 220 -5.89 -0.06 11.26
CA THR A 220 -6.88 -1.13 11.21
C THR A 220 -7.53 -1.33 12.58
N ILE A 221 -6.72 -1.48 13.63
CA ILE A 221 -7.21 -1.71 14.99
C ILE A 221 -7.96 -0.50 15.53
N ASN A 222 -7.49 0.73 15.27
CA ASN A 222 -8.23 1.93 15.66
C ASN A 222 -9.59 2.05 14.96
N ALA A 223 -9.67 1.69 13.67
CA ALA A 223 -10.94 1.71 12.95
C ALA A 223 -11.92 0.67 13.52
N LEU A 224 -11.47 -0.56 13.76
CA LEU A 224 -12.28 -1.63 14.34
C LEU A 224 -12.75 -1.30 15.77
N ASN A 225 -11.86 -0.78 16.62
CA ASN A 225 -12.18 -0.39 17.99
C ASN A 225 -13.23 0.74 18.03
N ARG A 226 -13.17 1.69 17.08
CA ARG A 226 -14.17 2.76 16.98
C ARG A 226 -15.56 2.22 16.62
N ILE A 227 -15.62 1.20 15.76
CA ILE A 227 -16.87 0.58 15.30
C ILE A 227 -17.46 -0.35 16.37
N GLY A 228 -16.60 -0.94 17.22
CA GLY A 228 -16.99 -1.88 18.26
C GLY A 228 -17.05 -3.34 17.80
N ILE A 229 -16.36 -3.70 16.70
CA ILE A 229 -16.26 -5.10 16.27
C ILE A 229 -15.23 -5.82 17.14
N PRO A 230 -15.59 -6.92 17.83
CA PRO A 230 -14.61 -7.72 18.56
C PRO A 230 -13.55 -8.26 17.60
N ASN A 231 -12.28 -8.08 17.97
CA ASN A 231 -11.15 -8.37 17.10
C ASN A 231 -9.92 -8.78 17.92
N PRO A 232 -8.87 -9.35 17.30
CA PRO A 232 -7.69 -9.85 18.00
C PRO A 232 -6.78 -8.77 18.61
N GLY A 233 -7.06 -7.48 18.37
CA GLY A 233 -6.26 -6.34 18.82
C GLY A 233 -4.93 -6.15 18.09
N ARG A 234 -4.62 -7.02 17.13
CA ARG A 234 -3.42 -6.99 16.26
C ARG A 234 -3.65 -7.82 15.00
N PHE A 235 -2.74 -7.74 14.04
CA PHE A 235 -2.68 -8.69 12.95
C PHE A 235 -2.31 -10.08 13.47
N THR A 236 -3.10 -11.09 13.06
CA THR A 236 -2.84 -12.50 13.33
C THR A 236 -1.78 -13.06 12.38
N GLU A 237 -1.64 -12.44 11.21
CA GLU A 237 -0.59 -12.74 10.23
C GLU A 237 -0.14 -11.46 9.54
N VAL A 238 1.15 -11.36 9.19
CA VAL A 238 1.74 -10.18 8.54
C VAL A 238 2.35 -10.56 7.20
N PHE A 239 2.11 -9.72 6.19
CA PHE A 239 2.63 -9.85 4.84
C PHE A 239 3.39 -8.60 4.37
N PRO A 240 4.33 -8.74 3.41
CA PRO A 240 4.96 -10.00 3.01
C PRO A 240 5.76 -10.60 4.17
N ARG A 241 5.81 -11.94 4.25
CA ARG A 241 6.50 -12.63 5.36
C ARG A 241 8.02 -12.39 5.33
N ASP A 242 8.62 -12.26 4.14
CA ASP A 242 10.07 -12.05 3.97
C ASP A 242 10.43 -10.65 3.42
N GLY A 243 9.56 -9.65 3.64
CA GLY A 243 9.80 -8.28 3.20
C GLY A 243 9.54 -8.02 1.71
N TYR A 244 9.80 -6.77 1.29
CA TYR A 244 9.41 -6.23 -0.03
C TYR A 244 10.45 -6.46 -1.15
N THR A 245 11.42 -7.35 -0.93
CA THR A 245 12.49 -7.65 -1.90
C THR A 245 12.21 -8.90 -2.75
N GLN A 246 11.04 -9.52 -2.62
CA GLN A 246 10.70 -10.75 -3.34
C GLN A 246 10.36 -10.51 -4.83
N LYS A 247 10.43 -11.60 -5.61
CA LYS A 247 10.18 -11.60 -7.07
C LYS A 247 8.84 -10.96 -7.48
N TYR A 248 7.77 -11.19 -6.71
CA TYR A 248 6.48 -10.55 -7.00
C TYR A 248 6.58 -9.02 -7.05
N PHE A 249 7.37 -8.41 -6.15
CA PHE A 249 7.61 -6.98 -6.17
C PHE A 249 8.55 -6.57 -7.32
N SER A 250 9.46 -7.45 -7.75
CA SER A 250 10.34 -7.13 -8.90
C SER A 250 9.61 -7.08 -10.24
N ASP A 251 8.51 -7.83 -10.37
CA ASP A 251 7.69 -7.90 -11.59
C ASP A 251 6.78 -6.67 -11.71
N LEU A 252 6.46 -5.99 -10.60
CA LEU A 252 5.73 -4.72 -10.64
C LEU A 252 6.48 -3.63 -11.40
N ASP A 253 7.82 -3.61 -11.36
CA ASP A 253 8.64 -2.69 -12.15
C ASP A 253 8.42 -2.87 -13.67
N GLU A 254 8.12 -4.08 -14.14
CA GLU A 254 7.92 -4.37 -15.56
C GLU A 254 6.58 -3.85 -16.11
N ASN A 255 5.63 -3.53 -15.23
CA ASN A 255 4.33 -2.97 -15.61
C ASN A 255 4.39 -1.47 -15.96
N TYR A 256 5.57 -0.84 -15.88
CA TYR A 256 5.78 0.61 -16.01
C TYR A 256 6.78 0.98 -17.10
#